data_AF-A0AAP0DF43-F1
#
_entry.id   AF-A0AAP0DF43-F1
#
_cell.length_a   1.000
_cell.length_b   1.000
_cell.length_c   1.000
_cell.angle_alpha   90.00
_cell.angle_beta   90.00
_cell.angle_gamma   90.00
#
_symmetry.space_group_name_H-M   'P 1'
#
loop_
_entity.id
_entity.type
_entity.pdbx_description
1 polymer ?
#
loop_
_entity_poly.entity_id
_entity_poly.type
_entity_poly.pdbx_seq_one_letter_code
_entity_poly.pdbx_strand_id
1 'polypeptide(L)'
;MTSFLLGFQTRVSMLHSHPSFHHIPRKTMACLTGRLPIDYGSDNNFDNQILKNIRSGFAVLQSDAQLMDDPVTKFLVDWYAEDGASFEEDFGKSMVRMGRIGSASCGNIRRVCNKFD
;
A
#
# COMPACT_ATOMS: atom_id res chain seq x y z
N MET A 1 17.33 2.28 19.33
CA MET A 1 17.60 1.65 18.01
C MET A 1 17.38 0.12 18.00
N THR A 2 17.06 -0.51 19.14
CA THR A 2 16.84 -1.97 19.24
C THR A 2 15.39 -2.43 19.00
N SER A 3 14.38 -1.55 19.18
CA SER A 3 12.97 -1.90 18.91
C SER A 3 12.61 -1.99 17.41
N PHE A 4 13.34 -1.29 16.54
CA PHE A 4 13.05 -1.27 15.10
C PHE A 4 13.42 -2.60 14.42
N LEU A 5 14.51 -3.25 14.86
CA LEU A 5 14.94 -4.55 14.35
C LEU A 5 14.08 -5.71 14.86
N LEU A 6 13.58 -5.62 16.11
CA LEU A 6 12.69 -6.64 16.66
C LEU A 6 11.34 -6.69 15.93
N GLY A 7 10.79 -5.52 15.56
CA GLY A 7 9.56 -5.42 14.77
C GLY A 7 9.70 -5.93 13.33
N PHE A 8 10.86 -5.68 12.69
CA PHE A 8 11.18 -6.22 11.36
C PHE A 8 11.25 -7.75 11.36
N GLN A 9 11.95 -8.35 12.34
CA GLN A 9 12.10 -9.80 12.42
C GLN A 9 10.78 -10.52 12.74
N THR A 10 9.91 -9.93 13.57
CA THR A 10 8.63 -10.55 13.95
C THR A 10 7.59 -10.51 12.84
N ARG A 11 7.51 -9.44 12.04
CA ARG A 11 6.52 -9.34 10.95
C ARG A 11 6.90 -10.10 9.69
N VAL A 12 8.19 -10.15 9.32
CA VAL A 12 8.65 -11.05 8.25
C VAL A 12 8.39 -12.52 8.63
N SER A 13 8.48 -12.87 9.91
CA SER A 13 8.19 -14.23 10.39
C SER A 13 6.69 -14.59 10.36
N MET A 14 5.76 -13.62 10.46
CA MET A 14 4.32 -13.87 10.34
C MET A 14 3.86 -14.12 8.90
N LEU A 15 4.55 -13.55 7.90
CA LEU A 15 4.36 -13.92 6.49
C LEU A 15 4.66 -15.42 6.25
N HIS A 16 5.48 -16.05 7.10
CA HIS A 16 5.90 -17.45 6.94
C HIS A 16 5.03 -18.46 7.70
N SER A 17 4.09 -18.02 8.55
CA SER A 17 3.32 -18.90 9.44
C SER A 17 1.79 -18.86 9.25
N HIS A 18 1.27 -17.98 8.39
CA HIS A 18 -0.16 -17.93 8.08
C HIS A 18 -0.56 -18.92 6.97
N PRO A 19 -1.64 -19.71 7.17
CA PRO A 19 -2.06 -20.73 6.22
C PRO A 19 -2.44 -20.20 4.83
N SER A 20 -2.78 -18.90 4.70
CA SER A 20 -3.04 -18.23 3.42
C SER A 20 -1.80 -18.03 2.55
N PHE A 21 -0.58 -18.15 3.09
CA PHE A 21 0.67 -18.13 2.31
C PHE A 21 1.05 -19.49 1.71
N HIS A 22 0.29 -20.56 1.97
CA HIS A 22 0.55 -21.86 1.34
C HIS A 22 0.25 -21.91 -0.16
N HIS A 23 -0.36 -20.86 -0.74
CA HIS A 23 -0.56 -20.72 -2.18
C HIS A 23 0.44 -19.80 -2.88
N ILE A 24 1.24 -19.04 -2.13
CA ILE A 24 2.43 -18.40 -2.71
C ILE A 24 3.52 -19.47 -2.62
N PRO A 25 4.04 -19.97 -3.76
CA PRO A 25 4.97 -21.08 -3.75
C PRO A 25 6.11 -20.75 -2.78
N ARG A 26 6.36 -21.69 -1.86
CA ARG A 26 7.47 -21.69 -0.89
C ARG A 26 8.84 -21.84 -1.58
N LYS A 27 8.99 -21.19 -2.72
CA LYS A 27 10.16 -21.09 -3.56
C LYS A 27 10.45 -19.61 -3.76
N THR A 28 11.44 -19.23 -2.96
CA THR A 28 12.48 -18.27 -3.25
C THR A 28 12.17 -16.79 -3.01
N MET A 29 12.88 -16.27 -1.99
CA MET A 29 13.78 -15.12 -2.10
C MET A 29 14.74 -15.24 -3.32
N ALA A 30 14.18 -15.47 -4.50
CA ALA A 30 14.77 -15.43 -5.84
C ALA A 30 13.55 -15.16 -6.73
N CYS A 31 13.34 -13.93 -7.16
CA CYS A 31 14.31 -13.19 -7.94
C CYS A 31 14.40 -11.74 -7.46
N LEU A 32 15.57 -11.27 -7.04
CA LEU A 32 15.86 -9.84 -6.82
C LEU A 32 15.77 -9.00 -8.13
N THR A 33 15.20 -9.55 -9.20
CA THR A 33 14.99 -8.92 -10.51
C THR A 33 13.54 -8.98 -11.01
N GLY A 34 12.59 -9.44 -10.19
CA GLY A 34 11.16 -9.50 -10.54
C GLY A 34 10.34 -8.36 -9.91
N ARG A 35 9.25 -7.92 -10.57
CA ARG A 35 8.23 -7.06 -9.96
C ARG A 35 7.27 -7.93 -9.14
N LEU A 36 6.93 -7.48 -7.93
CA LEU A 36 5.92 -8.08 -7.07
C LEU A 36 4.69 -7.14 -7.04
N PRO A 37 3.46 -7.66 -7.16
CA PRO A 37 2.26 -6.83 -6.99
C PRO A 37 2.21 -6.29 -5.56
N ILE A 38 1.89 -5.00 -5.41
CA ILE A 38 1.72 -4.37 -4.09
C ILE A 38 0.45 -4.85 -3.39
N ASP A 39 -0.57 -5.22 -4.16
CA ASP A 39 -1.83 -5.77 -3.71
C ASP A 39 -2.00 -7.17 -4.29
N TYR A 40 -1.96 -8.19 -3.44
CA TYR A 40 -2.06 -9.59 -3.84
C TYR A 40 -3.52 -10.04 -3.87
N GLY A 41 -3.95 -10.60 -5.01
CA GLY A 41 -5.28 -11.16 -5.21
C GLY A 41 -6.24 -10.25 -5.97
N SER A 42 -5.83 -9.01 -6.22
CA SER A 42 -6.58 -7.93 -6.88
C SER A 42 -5.65 -6.99 -7.65
N ASP A 43 -4.51 -7.51 -8.11
CA ASP A 43 -3.34 -6.75 -8.59
C ASP A 43 -3.67 -5.71 -9.69
N ASN A 44 -4.76 -5.91 -10.44
CA ASN A 44 -5.22 -5.06 -11.53
C ASN A 44 -6.58 -4.38 -11.27
N ASN A 45 -7.12 -4.51 -10.05
CA ASN A 45 -8.38 -3.94 -9.64
C ASN A 45 -8.14 -2.85 -8.60
N PHE A 46 -8.89 -1.75 -8.71
CA PHE A 46 -8.92 -0.74 -7.66
C PHE A 46 -10.04 -1.09 -6.69
N ASP A 47 -9.68 -1.66 -5.54
CA ASP A 47 -10.60 -2.04 -4.48
C ASP A 47 -9.90 -1.91 -3.10
N ASN A 48 -10.55 -2.37 -2.03
CA ASN A 48 -10.01 -2.31 -0.67
C ASN A 48 -9.14 -3.51 -0.27
N GLN A 49 -8.79 -4.41 -1.20
CA GLN A 49 -8.02 -5.62 -0.92
C GLN A 49 -6.61 -5.29 -0.39
N ILE A 50 -5.99 -4.20 -0.84
CA ILE A 50 -4.71 -3.73 -0.29
C ILE A 50 -4.80 -3.48 1.22
N LEU A 51 -5.91 -2.95 1.71
CA LEU A 51 -6.13 -2.68 3.14
C LEU A 51 -6.41 -3.98 3.91
N LYS A 52 -7.10 -4.94 3.30
CA LYS A 52 -7.27 -6.30 3.86
C LYS A 52 -5.91 -7.00 4.00
N ASN A 53 -5.06 -6.89 2.98
CA ASN A 53 -3.70 -7.43 2.99
C ASN A 53 -2.85 -6.79 4.09
N ILE A 54 -2.87 -5.46 4.24
CA ILE A 54 -2.20 -4.74 5.33
C ILE A 54 -2.70 -5.21 6.70
N ARG A 55 -4.02 -5.29 6.88
CA ARG A 55 -4.66 -5.73 8.13
C ARG A 55 -4.26 -7.16 8.52
N SER A 56 -4.11 -8.04 7.54
CA SER A 56 -3.68 -9.43 7.72
C SER A 56 -2.16 -9.60 7.85
N GLY A 57 -1.38 -8.51 7.83
CA GLY A 57 0.08 -8.56 7.96
C GLY A 57 0.82 -8.92 6.67
N PHE A 58 0.16 -8.78 5.52
CA PHE A 58 0.66 -9.14 4.19
C PHE A 58 1.07 -7.92 3.35
N ALA A 59 1.30 -6.77 4.01
CA ALA A 59 1.83 -5.58 3.37
C ALA A 59 3.20 -5.85 2.73
N VAL A 60 3.36 -5.46 1.46
CA VAL A 60 4.61 -5.62 0.71
C VAL A 60 5.65 -4.58 1.12
N LEU A 61 5.22 -3.34 1.31
CA LEU A 61 6.09 -2.23 1.70
C LEU A 61 6.03 -2.00 3.21
N GLN A 62 7.17 -1.62 3.79
CA GLN A 62 7.23 -1.25 5.20
C GLN A 62 6.34 -0.05 5.54
N SER A 63 6.25 0.94 4.63
CA SER A 63 5.37 2.10 4.79
C SER A 63 3.91 1.69 5.00
N ASP A 64 3.49 0.63 4.33
CA ASP A 64 2.11 0.16 4.35
C ASP A 64 1.86 -0.65 5.62
N ALA A 65 2.83 -1.49 6.01
CA ALA A 65 2.77 -2.24 7.28
C ALA A 65 2.68 -1.32 8.51
N GLN A 66 3.30 -0.15 8.44
CA GLN A 66 3.31 0.86 9.52
C GLN A 66 1.95 1.52 9.75
N LEU A 67 1.01 1.44 8.81
CA LEU A 67 -0.37 1.90 9.02
C LEU A 67 -1.08 1.11 10.14
N MET A 68 -0.55 -0.06 10.52
CA MET A 68 -1.08 -0.85 11.63
C MET A 68 -0.38 -0.56 12.97
N ASP A 69 0.68 0.25 12.99
CA ASP A 69 1.45 0.56 14.20
C ASP A 69 0.88 1.77 14.96
N ASP A 70 0.24 2.72 14.26
CA ASP A 70 -0.40 3.89 14.87
C ASP A 70 -1.91 3.64 15.08
N PRO A 71 -2.49 3.91 16.27
CA PRO A 71 -3.88 3.59 16.56
C PRO A 71 -4.91 4.27 15.65
N VAL A 72 -4.62 5.49 15.18
CA VAL A 72 -5.55 6.27 14.33
C VAL A 72 -5.59 5.67 12.93
N THR A 73 -4.41 5.45 12.34
CA THR A 73 -4.29 4.83 11.02
C THR A 73 -4.77 3.38 11.04
N LYS A 74 -4.50 2.63 12.10
CA LYS A 74 -5.01 1.26 12.28
C LYS A 74 -6.54 1.21 12.25
N PHE A 75 -7.20 2.12 12.96
CA PHE A 75 -8.67 2.20 12.95
C PHE A 75 -9.20 2.44 11.53
N LEU A 76 -8.58 3.34 10.77
CA LEU A 76 -8.97 3.61 9.38
C LEU A 76 -8.77 2.38 8.48
N VAL A 77 -7.64 1.67 8.62
CA VAL A 77 -7.39 0.42 7.89
C VAL A 77 -8.44 -0.63 8.23
N ASP A 78 -8.75 -0.82 9.52
CA ASP A 78 -9.75 -1.78 9.97
C ASP A 78 -11.15 -1.45 9.41
N TRP A 79 -11.51 -0.15 9.39
CA TRP A 79 -12.78 0.33 8.83
C TRP A 79 -12.87 0.13 7.32
N TYR A 80 -11.91 0.66 6.57
CA TYR A 80 -11.92 0.58 5.11
C TYR A 80 -11.72 -0.83 4.57
N ALA A 81 -11.10 -1.74 5.33
CA ALA A 81 -11.03 -3.15 4.97
C ALA A 81 -12.40 -3.86 5.03
N GLU A 82 -13.32 -3.39 5.89
CA GLU A 82 -14.72 -3.86 5.95
C GLU A 82 -15.63 -3.10 4.97
N ASP A 83 -15.43 -1.79 4.82
CA ASP A 83 -16.24 -0.91 3.98
C ASP A 83 -15.43 -0.32 2.81
N GLY A 84 -15.45 -1.03 1.69
CA GLY A 84 -14.79 -0.60 0.46
C GLY A 84 -15.42 0.63 -0.19
N ALA A 85 -16.73 0.85 -0.01
CA ALA A 85 -17.41 2.00 -0.60
C ALA A 85 -16.93 3.31 0.05
N SER A 86 -16.81 3.32 1.38
CA SER A 86 -16.23 4.45 2.12
C SER A 86 -14.77 4.72 1.71
N PHE A 87 -13.99 3.66 1.48
CA PHE A 87 -12.60 3.80 1.00
C PHE A 87 -12.53 4.49 -0.35
N GLU A 88 -13.31 4.02 -1.33
CA GLU A 88 -13.34 4.60 -2.67
C GLU A 88 -13.78 6.08 -2.66
N GLU A 89 -14.81 6.41 -1.86
CA GLU A 89 -15.31 7.77 -1.72
C GLU A 89 -14.23 8.71 -1.16
N ASP A 90 -13.61 8.33 -0.05
CA ASP A 90 -12.61 9.17 0.61
C ASP A 90 -11.28 9.19 -0.14
N PHE A 91 -10.93 8.12 -0.85
CA PHE A 91 -9.82 8.12 -1.79
C PHE A 91 -10.04 9.16 -2.89
N GLY A 92 -11.23 9.19 -3.50
CA GLY A 92 -11.60 10.19 -4.50
C GLY A 92 -11.46 11.63 -3.98
N LYS A 93 -11.99 11.92 -2.79
CA LYS A 93 -11.83 13.23 -2.13
C LYS A 93 -10.36 13.58 -1.89
N SER A 94 -9.57 12.61 -1.45
CA SER A 94 -8.15 12.78 -1.17
C SER A 94 -7.35 13.07 -2.44
N MET A 95 -7.66 12.38 -3.55
CA MET A 95 -7.02 12.63 -4.84
C MET A 95 -7.36 14.01 -5.41
N VAL A 96 -8.60 14.48 -5.26
CA VAL A 96 -8.98 15.86 -5.63
C VAL A 96 -8.22 16.88 -4.80
N ARG A 97 -8.06 16.65 -3.49
CA ARG A 97 -7.27 17.52 -2.62
C ARG A 97 -5.79 17.51 -2.99
N MET A 98 -5.23 16.35 -3.29
CA MET A 98 -3.83 16.19 -3.71
C MET A 98 -3.57 16.90 -5.05
N GLY A 99 -4.49 16.80 -6.01
CA GLY A 99 -4.37 17.46 -7.31
C GLY A 99 -4.37 19.00 -7.25
N ARG A 100 -4.73 19.58 -6.10
CA ARG A 100 -4.69 21.04 -5.88
C ARG A 100 -3.36 21.51 -5.28
N ILE A 101 -2.49 20.62 -4.82
CA ILE A 101 -1.18 20.97 -4.26
C ILE A 101 -0.34 21.67 -5.35
N GLY A 102 0.16 22.87 -5.07
CA GLY A 102 1.07 23.57 -5.98
C GLY A 102 0.42 24.06 -7.28
N SER A 103 -0.91 24.17 -7.34
CA SER A 103 -1.63 24.73 -8.50
C SER A 103 -1.19 26.19 -8.71
N ALA A 104 -0.23 26.42 -9.60
CA ALA A 104 0.26 27.75 -9.94
C ALA A 104 -0.57 28.33 -11.09
N SER A 105 -0.98 29.58 -10.97
CA SER A 105 -1.57 30.36 -12.09
C SER A 105 -0.54 30.75 -13.15
N CYS A 106 0.75 30.56 -12.86
CA CYS A 106 1.87 30.95 -13.70
C CYS A 106 2.55 29.68 -14.27
N GLY A 107 2.12 29.27 -15.46
CA GLY A 107 2.70 28.15 -16.21
C GLY A 107 2.25 28.17 -17.68
N ASN A 108 2.87 27.34 -18.53
CA ASN A 108 2.53 27.19 -19.95
C ASN A 108 1.83 25.85 -20.22
N ILE A 109 0.94 25.83 -21.21
CA ILE A 109 0.36 24.59 -21.74
C ILE A 109 1.39 23.93 -22.63
N ARG A 110 2.02 22.86 -22.15
CA ARG A 110 3.05 22.12 -22.91
C ARG A 110 2.42 21.33 -24.05
N ARG A 111 3.00 21.45 -25.25
CA ARG A 111 2.66 20.55 -26.40
C ARG A 111 3.44 19.24 -26.36
N VAL A 112 4.61 19.26 -25.72
CA VAL A 112 5.51 18.11 -25.58
C VAL A 112 5.96 18.04 -24.12
N CYS A 113 5.54 17.00 -23.40
CA CYS A 113 5.71 16.93 -21.94
C CYS A 113 7.14 16.62 -21.46
N ASN A 114 8.04 16.16 -22.32
CA ASN A 114 9.43 15.82 -21.98
C ASN A 114 10.44 16.90 -22.40
N LYS A 115 9.96 18.08 -22.79
CA LYS A 115 10.79 19.22 -23.18
C LYS A 115 10.29 20.47 -22.46
N PHE A 116 11.23 21.36 -22.11
CA PHE A 116 10.91 22.73 -21.72
C PHE A 116 10.85 23.60 -22.96
N ASP A 117 9.87 24.49 -23.00
CA ASP A 117 9.77 25.52 -24.05
C ASP A 117 10.89 26.56 -23.87
#